data_AF-A0A101V8P4-F1
#
_entry.id   AF-A0A101V8P4-F1
#
_cell.length_a   1.000
_cell.length_b   1.000
_cell.length_c   1.000
_cell.angle_alpha   90.00
_cell.angle_beta   90.00
_cell.angle_gamma   90.00
#
_symmetry.space_group_name_H-M   'P 1'
#
loop_
_entity.id
_entity.type
_entity.pdbx_description
1 polymer ?
#
loop_
_entity_poly.entity_id
_entity_poly.type
_entity_poly.pdbx_seq_one_letter_code
_entity_poly.pdbx_strand_id
1 'polypeptide(L)'
;MISGENLIKIRQDNKMSQEEFAEKLQIPINYLIDLENGKRKVPNRIGDRIAKVFNISNEQLDIDHSNETTLYIGDKIRALRESKGLSLAQLGTLTGLSITYLSELERGETTPSLTALRQIATVFNVPISLFIGNKRKNTLVIEKLKRARQNRNISQKELADKADLSPGLIGQLETGKVHPSLKTLEKICDALGVSVCSLILEQDEIEDIIGALSPELRDLLFQPQVQTILGSTCTMTPDKLKMVLNYIDMLNNPKFK
;
A
#
# COMPACT_ATOMS: atom_id res chain seq x y z
N MET A 1 4.75 -13.28 10.13
CA MET A 1 3.66 -14.21 9.72
C MET A 1 4.00 -15.57 10.33
N ILE A 2 3.10 -16.19 11.10
CA ILE A 2 3.42 -17.42 11.86
C ILE A 2 3.59 -18.59 10.88
N SER A 3 4.73 -19.28 10.91
CA SER A 3 4.97 -20.50 10.13
C SER A 3 4.27 -21.71 10.76
N GLY A 4 3.96 -22.73 9.95
CA GLY A 4 3.45 -24.01 10.46
C GLY A 4 4.39 -24.66 11.48
N GLU A 5 5.70 -24.50 11.26
CA GLU A 5 6.76 -24.95 12.19
C GLU A 5 6.66 -24.27 13.56
N ASN A 6 6.30 -22.99 13.61
CA ASN A 6 6.10 -22.29 14.89
C ASN A 6 4.88 -22.80 15.65
N LEU A 7 3.80 -23.17 14.94
CA LEU A 7 2.63 -23.78 15.58
C LEU A 7 2.99 -25.11 16.26
N ILE A 8 3.79 -25.93 15.57
CA ILE A 8 4.29 -27.20 16.11
C ILE A 8 5.13 -26.94 17.37
N LYS A 9 6.02 -25.95 17.32
CA LYS A 9 6.89 -25.58 18.44
C LYS A 9 6.08 -25.11 19.66
N ILE A 10 5.11 -24.21 19.48
CA ILE A 10 4.24 -23.71 20.56
C ILE A 10 3.45 -24.85 21.20
N ARG A 11 2.93 -25.77 20.39
CA ARG A 11 2.18 -26.93 20.87
C ARG A 11 3.08 -27.88 21.68
N GLN A 12 4.31 -28.13 21.22
CA GLN A 12 5.28 -28.98 21.90
C GLN A 12 5.79 -28.35 23.21
N ASP A 13 6.09 -27.05 23.21
CA ASP A 13 6.54 -26.30 24.38
C ASP A 13 5.47 -26.28 25.48
N ASN A 14 4.20 -26.26 25.09
CA ASN A 14 3.05 -26.36 26.01
C ASN A 14 2.62 -27.82 26.31
N LYS A 15 3.34 -28.82 25.79
CA LYS A 15 3.08 -30.27 25.96
C LYS A 15 1.64 -30.70 25.60
N MET A 16 1.08 -30.15 24.52
CA MET A 16 -0.30 -30.44 24.11
C MET A 16 -0.36 -31.41 22.92
N SER A 17 -1.41 -32.23 22.91
CA SER A 17 -1.83 -32.98 21.72
C SER A 17 -2.39 -32.05 20.64
N GLN A 18 -2.51 -32.55 19.40
CA GLN A 18 -3.09 -31.77 18.30
C GLN A 18 -4.58 -31.48 18.54
N GLU A 19 -5.26 -32.43 19.17
CA GLU A 19 -6.66 -32.37 19.60
C GLU A 19 -6.87 -31.22 20.61
N GLU A 20 -6.11 -31.22 21.71
CA GLU A 20 -6.22 -30.21 22.77
C GLU A 20 -5.86 -28.80 22.28
N PHE A 21 -4.87 -28.71 21.39
CA PHE A 21 -4.44 -27.45 20.81
C PHE A 21 -5.50 -26.87 19.84
N ALA A 22 -6.11 -27.73 19.01
CA ALA A 22 -7.19 -27.35 18.11
C ALA A 22 -8.44 -26.91 18.88
N GLU A 23 -8.78 -27.61 19.98
CA GLU A 23 -9.91 -27.27 20.84
C GLU A 23 -9.72 -25.92 21.54
N LYS A 24 -8.54 -25.66 22.11
CA LYS A 24 -8.21 -24.35 22.72
C LYS A 24 -8.27 -23.20 21.72
N LEU A 25 -7.89 -23.44 20.48
CA LEU A 25 -7.99 -22.46 19.39
C LEU A 25 -9.37 -22.43 18.73
N GLN A 26 -10.30 -23.30 19.15
CA GLN A 26 -11.62 -23.54 18.56
C GLN A 26 -11.56 -23.62 17.03
N ILE A 27 -10.68 -24.46 16.52
CA ILE A 27 -10.55 -24.77 15.11
C ILE A 27 -10.65 -26.29 14.90
N PRO A 28 -11.11 -26.77 13.74
CA PRO A 28 -11.12 -28.19 13.43
C PRO A 28 -9.70 -28.77 13.41
N ILE A 29 -9.53 -29.99 13.92
CA ILE A 29 -8.21 -30.65 13.98
C ILE A 29 -7.56 -30.80 12.59
N ASN A 30 -8.33 -31.16 11.57
CA ASN A 30 -7.85 -31.28 10.20
C ASN A 30 -7.35 -29.94 9.63
N TYR A 31 -7.92 -28.83 10.10
CA TYR A 31 -7.48 -27.50 9.71
C TYR A 31 -6.18 -27.12 10.41
N LEU A 32 -6.00 -27.47 11.69
CA LEU A 32 -4.72 -27.33 12.39
C LEU A 32 -3.61 -28.15 11.70
N ILE A 33 -3.89 -29.39 11.31
CA ILE A 33 -2.94 -30.28 10.62
C ILE A 33 -2.51 -29.67 9.27
N ASP A 34 -3.44 -29.08 8.52
CA ASP A 34 -3.12 -28.38 7.26
C ASP A 34 -2.23 -27.14 7.49
N LEU A 35 -2.39 -26.46 8.62
CA LEU A 35 -1.57 -25.32 9.02
C LEU A 35 -0.17 -25.74 9.47
N GLU A 36 -0.06 -26.77 10.32
CA GLU A 36 1.21 -27.31 10.82
C GLU A 36 2.08 -27.87 9.69
N ASN A 37 1.48 -28.58 8.73
CA ASN A 37 2.18 -29.15 7.58
C ASN A 37 2.50 -28.14 6.46
N GLY A 38 2.15 -26.86 6.64
CA GLY A 38 2.40 -25.80 5.66
C GLY A 38 1.56 -25.89 4.38
N LYS A 39 0.56 -26.77 4.31
CA LYS A 39 -0.40 -26.84 3.19
C LYS A 39 -1.27 -25.60 3.12
N ARG A 40 -1.51 -24.95 4.26
CA ARG A 40 -2.24 -23.68 4.38
C ARG A 40 -1.43 -22.67 5.18
N LYS A 41 -1.50 -21.40 4.80
CA LYS A 41 -0.92 -20.31 5.57
C LYS A 41 -1.79 -20.01 6.79
N VAL A 42 -1.17 -19.71 7.93
CA VAL A 42 -1.85 -19.33 9.17
C VAL A 42 -2.47 -17.93 9.00
N PRO A 43 -3.81 -17.79 9.06
CA PRO A 43 -4.45 -16.48 9.04
C PRO A 43 -4.12 -15.68 10.31
N ASN A 44 -4.00 -14.36 10.19
CA ASN A 44 -3.65 -13.47 11.31
C ASN A 44 -4.59 -13.63 12.52
N ARG A 45 -5.89 -13.87 12.29
CA ARG A 45 -6.88 -14.12 13.37
C ARG A 45 -6.52 -15.31 14.25
N ILE A 46 -5.87 -16.34 13.71
CA ILE A 46 -5.43 -17.50 14.49
C ILE A 46 -4.19 -17.13 15.30
N GLY A 47 -3.27 -16.35 14.72
CA GLY A 47 -2.12 -15.81 15.44
C GLY A 47 -2.53 -14.97 16.66
N ASP A 48 -3.51 -14.08 16.49
CA ASP A 48 -4.04 -13.25 17.58
C ASP A 48 -4.69 -14.10 18.68
N ARG A 49 -5.38 -15.18 18.31
CA ARG A 49 -5.97 -16.13 19.26
C ARG A 49 -4.91 -16.91 20.02
N ILE A 50 -3.83 -17.32 19.37
CA ILE A 50 -2.70 -18.01 20.02
C ILE A 50 -2.03 -17.09 21.03
N ALA A 51 -1.70 -15.86 20.64
CA ALA A 51 -1.09 -14.87 21.53
C ALA A 51 -1.96 -14.62 22.78
N LYS A 52 -3.28 -14.52 22.59
CA LYS A 52 -4.24 -14.30 23.68
C LYS A 52 -4.44 -15.52 24.59
N VAL A 53 -4.53 -16.73 24.03
CA VAL A 53 -4.81 -17.96 24.79
C VAL A 53 -3.61 -18.43 25.59
N PHE A 54 -2.41 -18.30 25.03
CA PHE A 54 -1.20 -18.83 25.65
C PHE A 54 -0.42 -17.78 26.45
N ASN A 55 -0.91 -16.53 26.47
CA ASN A 55 -0.25 -15.41 27.15
C ASN A 55 1.25 -15.28 26.78
N ILE A 56 1.57 -15.68 25.55
CA ILE A 56 2.90 -15.61 24.97
C ILE A 56 3.01 -14.21 24.41
N SER A 57 3.98 -13.42 24.89
CA SER A 57 4.32 -12.15 24.27
C SER A 57 4.58 -12.38 22.79
N ASN A 58 4.19 -11.44 21.92
CA ASN A 58 4.49 -11.50 20.47
C ASN A 58 6.00 -11.62 20.16
N GLU A 59 6.86 -11.65 21.18
CA GLU A 59 8.31 -11.83 21.16
C GLU A 59 8.80 -13.28 21.26
N GLN A 60 7.99 -14.22 21.78
CA GLN A 60 8.38 -15.64 21.95
C GLN A 60 7.77 -16.57 20.89
N LEU A 61 6.70 -16.11 20.24
CA LEU A 61 6.35 -16.60 18.93
C LEU A 61 7.47 -16.08 18.01
N ASP A 62 8.06 -16.91 17.14
CA ASP A 62 8.80 -16.43 15.95
C ASP A 62 7.83 -15.69 14.99
N ILE A 63 7.00 -14.80 15.52
CA ILE A 63 6.58 -13.58 14.86
C ILE A 63 7.90 -12.84 14.70
N ASP A 64 8.54 -13.07 13.55
CA ASP A 64 9.38 -12.09 12.89
C ASP A 64 8.97 -10.70 13.40
N HIS A 65 9.82 -10.08 14.22
CA HIS A 65 9.55 -8.83 14.94
C HIS A 65 9.56 -7.62 14.01
N SER A 66 8.94 -7.82 12.86
CA SER A 66 8.37 -6.80 12.06
C SER A 66 6.97 -6.51 12.62
N ASN A 67 6.88 -5.52 13.52
CA ASN A 67 5.78 -4.54 13.42
C ASN A 67 5.89 -3.77 12.08
N GLU A 68 6.29 -4.42 10.98
CA GLU A 68 6.29 -3.86 9.64
C GLU A 68 4.87 -4.06 9.14
N THR A 69 4.08 -2.99 9.11
CA THR A 69 2.99 -2.95 8.14
C THR A 69 3.65 -3.09 6.78
N THR A 70 3.64 -4.32 6.26
CA THR A 70 3.97 -4.58 4.87
C THR A 70 2.93 -3.82 4.07
N LEU A 71 3.34 -2.89 3.22
CA LEU A 71 2.40 -2.24 2.31
C LEU A 71 1.77 -3.34 1.43
N TYR A 72 0.49 -3.60 1.63
CA TYR A 72 -0.17 -4.69 0.92
C TYR A 72 -0.48 -4.26 -0.51
N ILE A 73 -0.62 -5.25 -1.38
CA ILE A 73 -1.03 -5.04 -2.77
C ILE A 73 -2.34 -4.22 -2.86
N GLY A 74 -3.24 -4.41 -1.89
CA GLY A 74 -4.47 -3.64 -1.72
C GLY A 74 -4.24 -2.15 -1.47
N ASP A 75 -3.25 -1.79 -0.66
CA ASP A 75 -2.90 -0.39 -0.40
C ASP A 75 -2.37 0.30 -1.67
N LYS A 76 -1.56 -0.40 -2.47
CA LYS A 76 -1.08 0.11 -3.77
C LYS A 76 -2.24 0.33 -4.74
N ILE A 77 -3.16 -0.64 -4.83
CA ILE A 77 -4.34 -0.56 -5.69
C ILE A 77 -5.24 0.61 -5.28
N ARG A 78 -5.49 0.77 -3.98
CA ARG A 78 -6.28 1.87 -3.45
C ARG A 78 -5.66 3.23 -3.74
N ALA A 79 -4.36 3.37 -3.52
CA ALA A 79 -3.64 4.62 -3.80
C ALA A 79 -3.74 4.99 -5.29
N LEU A 80 -3.56 4.03 -6.20
CA LEU A 80 -3.72 4.25 -7.64
C LEU A 80 -5.17 4.64 -8.00
N ARG A 81 -6.15 3.97 -7.41
CA ARG A 81 -7.57 4.28 -7.61
C ARG A 81 -7.89 5.72 -7.22
N GLU A 82 -7.44 6.15 -6.05
CA GLU A 82 -7.70 7.49 -5.52
C GLU A 82 -6.93 8.58 -6.26
N SER A 83 -5.68 8.31 -6.66
CA SER A 83 -4.91 9.25 -7.48
C SER A 83 -5.54 9.53 -8.85
N LYS A 84 -6.28 8.56 -9.41
CA LYS A 84 -7.10 8.76 -10.62
C LYS A 84 -8.52 9.28 -10.34
N GLY A 85 -8.87 9.55 -9.07
CA GLY A 85 -10.20 10.03 -8.68
C GLY A 85 -11.33 9.02 -8.91
N LEU A 86 -11.02 7.72 -8.97
CA LEU A 86 -12.00 6.68 -9.26
C LEU A 86 -12.69 6.18 -7.98
N SER A 87 -14.01 5.99 -8.04
CA SER A 87 -14.74 5.21 -7.05
C SER A 87 -14.52 3.70 -7.26
N LEU A 88 -14.77 2.89 -6.22
CA LEU A 88 -14.76 1.43 -6.33
C LEU A 88 -15.75 0.93 -7.41
N ALA A 89 -16.89 1.61 -7.56
CA ALA A 89 -17.87 1.30 -8.59
C ALA A 89 -17.31 1.54 -10.01
N GLN A 90 -16.68 2.70 -10.22
CA GLN A 90 -16.05 3.01 -11.51
C GLN A 90 -14.88 2.08 -11.82
N LEU A 91 -14.04 1.75 -10.83
CA LEU A 91 -12.96 0.79 -11.01
C LEU A 91 -13.52 -0.60 -11.35
N GLY A 92 -14.61 -1.03 -10.71
CA GLY A 92 -15.29 -2.29 -11.02
C GLY A 92 -15.77 -2.35 -12.46
N THR A 93 -16.41 -1.29 -12.95
CA THR A 93 -16.85 -1.19 -14.36
C THR A 93 -15.68 -1.25 -15.34
N LEU A 94 -14.58 -0.55 -15.05
CA LEU A 94 -13.41 -0.50 -15.94
C LEU A 94 -12.61 -1.81 -15.96
N THR A 95 -12.52 -2.50 -14.81
CA THR A 95 -11.75 -3.74 -14.68
C THR A 95 -12.57 -4.99 -14.97
N GLY A 96 -13.91 -4.89 -14.93
CA GLY A 96 -14.82 -6.04 -14.96
C GLY A 96 -14.86 -6.83 -13.65
N LEU A 97 -14.37 -6.26 -12.55
CA LEU A 97 -14.33 -6.88 -11.22
C LEU A 97 -15.49 -6.38 -10.35
N SER A 98 -15.97 -7.21 -9.43
CA SER A 98 -17.05 -6.80 -8.52
C SER A 98 -16.57 -5.78 -7.49
N ILE A 99 -17.45 -4.84 -7.13
CA ILE A 99 -17.19 -3.82 -6.11
C ILE A 99 -16.80 -4.48 -4.78
N THR A 100 -17.51 -5.55 -4.40
CA THR A 100 -17.23 -6.32 -3.18
C THR A 100 -15.83 -6.91 -3.20
N TYR A 101 -15.43 -7.54 -4.31
CA TYR A 101 -14.09 -8.11 -4.47
C TYR A 101 -13.00 -7.01 -4.41
N LEU A 102 -13.19 -5.89 -5.11
CA LEU A 102 -12.26 -4.77 -5.06
C LEU A 102 -12.14 -4.19 -3.63
N SER A 103 -13.24 -4.14 -2.90
CA SER A 103 -13.28 -3.64 -1.53
C SER A 103 -12.55 -4.57 -0.55
N GLU A 104 -12.78 -5.88 -0.65
CA GLU A 104 -12.04 -6.91 0.10
C GLU A 104 -10.55 -6.90 -0.27
N LEU A 105 -10.25 -6.67 -1.55
CA LEU A 105 -8.88 -6.61 -2.07
C LEU A 105 -8.12 -5.41 -1.52
N GLU A 106 -8.74 -4.22 -1.51
CA GLU A 106 -8.16 -3.01 -0.92
C GLU A 106 -8.01 -3.10 0.60
N ARG A 107 -8.84 -3.90 1.29
CA ARG A 107 -8.69 -4.20 2.72
C ARG A 107 -7.68 -5.31 3.03
N GLY A 108 -7.12 -5.96 2.00
CA GLY A 108 -6.22 -7.12 2.17
C GLY A 108 -6.92 -8.38 2.66
N GLU A 109 -8.25 -8.46 2.57
CA GLU A 109 -9.05 -9.63 2.94
C GLU A 109 -9.01 -10.73 1.87
N THR A 110 -8.72 -10.36 0.62
CA THR A 110 -8.56 -11.29 -0.50
C THR A 110 -7.27 -11.03 -1.27
N THR A 111 -6.69 -12.10 -1.82
CA THR A 111 -5.49 -12.02 -2.67
C THR A 111 -5.91 -12.08 -4.14
N PRO A 112 -5.41 -11.17 -4.98
CA PRO A 112 -5.88 -11.10 -6.35
C PRO A 112 -5.28 -12.21 -7.21
N SER A 113 -6.05 -12.71 -8.17
CA SER A 113 -5.52 -13.58 -9.23
C SER A 113 -4.63 -12.79 -10.19
N LEU A 114 -3.74 -13.48 -10.92
CA LEU A 114 -2.91 -12.84 -11.95
C LEU A 114 -3.76 -12.14 -13.02
N THR A 115 -4.92 -12.72 -13.36
CA THR A 115 -5.89 -12.12 -14.29
C THR A 115 -6.46 -10.82 -13.75
N ALA A 116 -6.88 -10.80 -12.49
CA ALA A 116 -7.40 -9.59 -11.84
C ALA A 116 -6.32 -8.51 -11.73
N LEU A 117 -5.10 -8.87 -11.37
CA LEU A 117 -3.96 -7.95 -11.35
C LEU A 117 -3.68 -7.35 -12.72
N ARG A 118 -3.74 -8.15 -13.79
CA ARG A 118 -3.56 -7.66 -15.15
C ARG A 118 -4.67 -6.66 -15.53
N GLN A 119 -5.93 -6.96 -15.21
CA GLN A 119 -7.05 -6.05 -15.47
C GLN A 119 -6.87 -4.71 -14.75
N ILE A 120 -6.48 -4.75 -13.48
CA ILE A 120 -6.20 -3.56 -12.67
C ILE A 120 -5.00 -2.78 -13.22
N ALA A 121 -3.91 -3.47 -13.58
CA ALA A 121 -2.71 -2.87 -14.17
C ALA A 121 -3.02 -2.15 -15.50
N THR A 122 -3.84 -2.75 -16.36
CA THR A 122 -4.29 -2.14 -17.61
C THR A 122 -5.10 -0.87 -17.37
N VAL A 123 -6.04 -0.86 -16.43
CA VAL A 123 -6.84 0.35 -16.12
C VAL A 123 -5.95 1.49 -15.57
N PHE A 124 -4.94 1.13 -14.79
CA PHE A 124 -4.01 2.12 -14.25
C PHE A 124 -2.89 2.52 -15.21
N ASN A 125 -2.70 1.82 -16.34
CA ASN A 125 -1.55 1.98 -17.24
C ASN A 125 -0.22 1.83 -16.49
N VAL A 126 -0.12 0.83 -15.63
CA VAL A 126 1.10 0.52 -14.86
C VAL A 126 1.54 -0.92 -15.15
N PRO A 127 2.85 -1.22 -15.06
CA PRO A 127 3.31 -2.59 -15.22
C PRO A 127 2.80 -3.48 -14.08
N ILE A 128 2.53 -4.75 -14.38
CA ILE A 128 2.05 -5.71 -13.38
C ILE A 128 3.09 -5.98 -12.27
N SER A 129 4.38 -5.77 -12.56
CA SER A 129 5.49 -5.87 -11.59
C SER A 129 5.30 -4.94 -10.39
N LEU A 130 4.60 -3.81 -10.57
CA LEU A 130 4.26 -2.90 -9.49
C LEU A 130 3.48 -3.58 -8.35
N PHE A 131 2.64 -4.54 -8.71
CA PHE A 131 1.84 -5.32 -7.79
C PHE A 131 2.54 -6.61 -7.35
N ILE A 132 3.53 -7.07 -8.12
CA ILE A 132 4.27 -8.31 -7.93
C ILE A 132 5.70 -7.94 -7.51
N GLY A 133 5.85 -7.53 -6.25
CA GLY A 133 7.12 -7.04 -5.72
C GLY A 133 7.17 -7.04 -4.20
N ASN A 134 8.35 -7.30 -3.65
CA ASN A 134 8.65 -7.71 -2.28
C ASN A 134 7.90 -6.97 -1.15
N LYS A 135 7.59 -7.73 -0.08
CA LYS A 135 7.29 -7.17 1.24
C LYS A 135 8.46 -6.26 1.65
N ARG A 136 8.30 -4.95 1.65
CA ARG A 136 9.39 -4.02 1.99
C ARG A 136 8.93 -2.86 2.88
N LYS A 137 9.91 -2.34 3.60
CA LYS A 137 9.81 -1.70 4.92
C LYS A 137 9.05 -0.38 4.90
N ASN A 138 8.04 -0.31 5.76
CA ASN A 138 7.25 0.89 6.08
C ASN A 138 8.12 2.11 6.49
N THR A 139 9.35 1.88 6.94
CA THR A 139 10.35 2.91 7.27
C THR A 139 10.60 3.88 6.11
N LEU A 140 10.55 3.41 4.85
CA LEU A 140 10.77 4.25 3.67
C LEU A 140 9.64 5.27 3.45
N VAL A 141 8.39 4.91 3.77
CA VAL A 141 7.22 5.80 3.64
C VAL A 141 7.32 6.96 4.63
N ILE A 142 7.69 6.68 5.88
CA ILE A 142 7.82 7.67 6.94
C ILE A 142 8.97 8.66 6.63
N GLU A 143 10.10 8.15 6.15
CA GLU A 143 11.22 9.01 5.72
C GLU A 143 10.84 9.92 4.56
N LYS A 144 10.12 9.41 3.55
CA LYS A 144 9.60 10.23 2.44
C LYS A 144 8.62 11.30 2.93
N LEU A 145 7.75 10.98 3.88
CA LEU A 145 6.79 11.92 4.46
C LEU A 145 7.51 13.03 5.24
N LYS A 146 8.49 12.67 6.06
CA LYS A 146 9.34 13.61 6.80
C LYS A 146 10.09 14.55 5.85
N ARG A 147 10.68 14.01 4.78
CA ARG A 147 11.32 14.81 3.71
C ARG A 147 10.31 15.73 3.02
N ALA A 148 9.14 15.23 2.65
CA ALA A 148 8.09 16.02 2.01
C ALA A 148 7.61 17.19 2.88
N ARG A 149 7.55 16.99 4.21
CA ARG A 149 7.28 18.04 5.20
C ARG A 149 8.42 19.06 5.26
N GLN A 150 9.66 18.60 5.39
CA GLN A 150 10.85 19.46 5.48
C GLN A 150 11.02 20.32 4.22
N ASN A 151 10.81 19.75 3.04
CA ASN A 151 10.88 20.49 1.77
C ASN A 151 9.84 21.61 1.65
N ARG A 152 8.77 21.54 2.45
CA ARG A 152 7.71 22.56 2.53
C ARG A 152 7.90 23.53 3.69
N ASN A 153 8.98 23.39 4.45
CA ASN A 153 9.32 24.23 5.59
C ASN A 153 8.22 24.34 6.66
N ILE A 154 7.38 23.32 6.82
CA ILE A 154 6.33 23.29 7.85
C ILE A 154 6.76 22.47 9.07
N SER A 155 6.34 22.88 10.26
CA SER A 155 6.61 22.16 11.50
C SER A 155 5.73 20.89 11.63
N GLN A 156 6.10 19.98 12.54
CA GLN A 156 5.24 18.81 12.85
C GLN A 156 3.87 19.25 13.39
N LYS A 157 3.83 20.35 14.16
CA LYS A 157 2.59 20.93 14.69
C LYS A 157 1.71 21.48 13.56
N GLU A 158 2.29 22.27 12.67
CA GLU A 158 1.57 22.81 11.51
C GLU A 158 1.05 21.71 10.59
N LEU A 159 1.83 20.63 10.38
CA LEU A 159 1.35 19.48 9.62
C LEU A 159 0.16 18.81 10.32
N ALA A 160 0.24 18.63 11.63
CA ALA A 160 -0.84 18.05 12.42
C ALA A 160 -2.12 18.88 12.33
N ASP A 161 -2.00 20.20 12.46
CA ASP A 161 -3.12 21.14 12.33
C ASP A 161 -3.75 21.08 10.93
N LYS A 162 -2.94 21.03 9.87
CA LYS A 162 -3.42 20.91 8.47
C LYS A 162 -4.07 19.55 8.17
N ALA A 163 -3.60 18.47 8.80
CA ALA A 163 -4.09 17.11 8.57
C ALA A 163 -5.27 16.74 9.49
N ASP A 164 -5.67 17.63 10.40
CA ASP A 164 -6.64 17.33 11.46
C ASP A 164 -6.22 16.09 12.27
N LEU A 165 -4.99 16.15 12.79
CA LEU A 165 -4.32 15.11 13.59
C LEU A 165 -3.61 15.72 14.81
N SER A 166 -3.22 14.90 15.78
CA SER A 166 -2.46 15.39 16.94
C SER A 166 -0.96 15.56 16.62
N PRO A 167 -0.30 16.64 17.11
CA PRO A 167 1.14 16.80 16.93
C PRO A 167 1.96 15.64 17.50
N GLY A 168 1.48 15.03 18.59
CA GLY A 168 2.07 13.82 19.18
C GLY A 168 2.03 12.62 18.24
N LEU A 169 0.95 12.42 17.49
CA LEU A 169 0.84 11.37 16.49
C LEU A 169 1.87 11.60 15.36
N ILE A 170 1.99 12.82 14.83
CA ILE A 170 3.01 13.13 13.80
C ILE A 170 4.43 12.86 14.32
N GLY A 171 4.75 13.25 15.56
CA GLY A 171 6.05 12.98 16.17
C GLY A 171 6.31 11.48 16.38
N GLN A 172 5.30 10.71 16.81
CA GLN A 172 5.40 9.26 16.93
C GLN A 172 5.53 8.55 15.59
N LEU A 173 4.86 9.06 14.55
CA LEU A 173 4.99 8.59 13.17
C LEU A 173 6.41 8.85 12.65
N GLU A 174 6.91 10.09 12.74
CA GLU A 174 8.26 10.45 12.23
C GLU A 174 9.41 9.78 12.99
N THR A 175 9.17 9.32 14.22
CA THR A 175 10.15 8.53 15.00
C THR A 175 10.00 7.03 14.80
N GLY A 176 9.05 6.59 13.98
CA GLY A 176 8.77 5.18 13.72
C GLY A 176 8.16 4.41 14.89
N LYS A 177 7.71 5.10 15.95
CA LYS A 177 7.06 4.49 17.12
C LYS A 177 5.64 4.02 16.82
N VAL A 178 4.98 4.70 15.88
CA VAL A 178 3.62 4.38 15.43
C VAL A 178 3.64 4.31 13.91
N HIS A 179 2.83 3.42 13.34
CA HIS A 179 2.62 3.31 11.90
C HIS A 179 1.28 3.95 11.52
N PRO A 180 1.23 4.73 10.41
CA PRO A 180 -0.02 5.35 10.00
C PRO A 180 -0.92 4.31 9.36
N SER A 181 -2.23 4.39 9.65
CA SER A 181 -3.22 3.75 8.78
C SER A 181 -3.21 4.42 7.40
N LEU A 182 -3.67 3.75 6.35
CA LEU A 182 -3.79 4.37 5.03
C LEU A 182 -4.64 5.66 5.07
N LYS A 183 -5.71 5.66 5.88
CA LYS A 183 -6.54 6.85 6.11
C LYS A 183 -5.77 8.00 6.79
N THR A 184 -4.88 7.67 7.73
CA THR A 184 -4.00 8.66 8.36
C THR A 184 -2.97 9.17 7.35
N LEU A 185 -2.44 8.29 6.50
CA LEU A 185 -1.50 8.64 5.44
C LEU A 185 -2.14 9.55 4.40
N GLU A 186 -3.37 9.26 3.96
CA GLU A 186 -4.21 10.11 3.09
C GLU A 186 -4.33 11.53 3.66
N LYS A 187 -4.77 11.66 4.92
CA LYS A 187 -4.87 12.97 5.59
C LYS A 187 -3.56 13.76 5.58
N ILE A 188 -2.44 13.08 5.84
CA ILE A 188 -1.12 13.71 5.85
C ILE A 188 -0.68 14.09 4.43
N CYS A 189 -0.91 13.23 3.45
CA CYS A 189 -0.63 13.47 2.04
C CYS A 189 -1.41 14.67 1.51
N ASP A 190 -2.70 14.77 1.83
CA ASP A 190 -3.56 15.89 1.47
C ASP A 190 -3.06 17.20 2.08
N ALA A 191 -2.70 17.17 3.38
CA ALA A 191 -2.12 18.32 4.08
C ALA A 191 -0.76 18.77 3.50
N LEU A 192 0.01 17.82 2.97
CA LEU A 192 1.27 18.06 2.27
C LEU A 192 1.06 18.38 0.78
N GLY A 193 -0.12 18.17 0.20
CA GLY A 193 -0.29 18.25 -1.26
C GLY A 193 0.66 17.30 -2.00
N VAL A 194 0.85 16.08 -1.50
CA VAL A 194 1.56 15.00 -2.20
C VAL A 194 0.59 13.85 -2.45
N SER A 195 0.81 13.11 -3.54
CA SER A 195 0.04 11.88 -3.77
C SER A 195 0.54 10.76 -2.86
N VAL A 196 -0.38 9.99 -2.27
CA VAL A 196 -0.06 8.77 -1.52
C VAL A 196 0.78 7.81 -2.37
N CYS A 197 0.53 7.74 -3.69
CA CYS A 197 1.33 6.95 -4.63
C CYS A 197 2.81 7.36 -4.61
N SER A 198 3.14 8.64 -4.47
CA SER A 198 4.55 9.09 -4.45
C SER A 198 5.32 8.58 -3.23
N LEU A 199 4.62 8.35 -2.12
CA LEU A 199 5.23 7.79 -0.91
C LEU A 199 5.38 6.26 -1.02
N ILE A 200 4.37 5.62 -1.59
CA ILE A 200 4.26 4.18 -1.75
C ILE A 200 5.20 3.62 -2.83
N LEU A 201 5.35 4.31 -3.96
CA LEU A 201 6.11 3.83 -5.12
C LEU A 201 7.62 4.10 -4.95
N GLU A 202 8.47 3.10 -5.20
CA GLU A 202 9.94 3.24 -5.15
C GLU A 202 10.53 3.77 -6.47
N GLN A 203 11.78 4.27 -6.45
CA GLN A 203 12.48 4.73 -7.65
C GLN A 203 12.70 3.59 -8.67
N ASP A 204 12.99 2.38 -8.18
CA ASP A 204 13.15 1.18 -9.04
C ASP A 204 11.82 0.82 -9.75
N GLU A 205 10.66 1.07 -9.11
CA GLU A 205 9.34 0.88 -9.73
C GLU A 205 9.01 1.98 -10.74
N ILE A 206 9.57 3.19 -10.57
CA ILE A 206 9.48 4.26 -11.56
C ILE A 206 10.29 3.91 -12.81
N GLU A 207 11.47 3.30 -12.66
CA GLU A 207 12.26 2.81 -13.79
C GLU A 207 11.53 1.72 -14.57
N ASP A 208 10.83 0.79 -13.90
CA ASP A 208 9.96 -0.19 -14.54
C ASP A 208 8.79 0.46 -15.30
N ILE A 209 8.17 1.50 -14.72
CA ILE A 209 7.09 2.26 -15.36
C ILE A 209 7.61 2.96 -16.62
N ILE A 210 8.78 3.62 -16.55
CA ILE A 210 9.44 4.26 -17.69
C ILE A 210 9.90 3.20 -18.71
N GLY A 211 10.30 2.03 -18.22
CA GLY A 211 10.66 0.81 -18.95
C GLY A 211 9.49 0.23 -19.76
N ALA A 212 8.26 0.40 -19.27
CA ALA A 212 7.04 -0.04 -19.92
C ALA A 212 6.47 0.98 -20.93
N LEU A 213 6.95 2.22 -20.94
CA LEU A 213 6.58 3.22 -21.95
C LEU A 213 7.14 2.86 -23.33
N SER A 214 6.48 3.32 -24.39
CA SER A 214 6.99 3.17 -25.75
C SER A 214 8.34 3.89 -25.90
N PRO A 215 9.25 3.41 -26.77
CA PRO A 215 10.54 4.04 -26.99
C PRO A 215 10.41 5.54 -27.30
N GLU A 216 9.41 5.92 -28.09
CA GLU A 216 9.16 7.30 -28.49
C GLU A 216 8.77 8.18 -27.30
N LEU A 217 7.92 7.67 -26.39
CA LEU A 217 7.54 8.39 -25.18
C LEU A 217 8.69 8.48 -24.18
N ARG A 218 9.53 7.45 -24.10
CA ARG A 218 10.73 7.45 -23.26
C ARG A 218 11.70 8.53 -23.74
N ASP A 219 12.02 8.54 -25.03
CA ASP A 219 12.91 9.52 -25.62
C ASP A 219 12.37 10.95 -25.44
N LEU A 220 11.06 11.14 -25.64
CA LEU A 220 10.39 12.42 -25.40
C LEU A 220 10.52 12.88 -23.94
N LEU A 221 10.31 11.99 -22.97
CA LEU A 221 10.45 12.31 -21.55
C LEU A 221 11.86 12.77 -21.20
N PHE A 222 12.91 12.23 -21.84
CA PHE A 222 14.29 12.63 -21.60
C PHE A 222 14.72 13.91 -22.35
N GLN A 223 13.85 14.49 -23.19
CA GLN A 223 14.19 15.74 -23.87
C GLN A 223 14.33 16.91 -22.87
N PRO A 224 15.35 17.77 -23.00
CA PRO A 224 15.59 18.88 -22.07
C PRO A 224 14.39 19.83 -21.93
N GLN A 225 13.67 20.07 -23.03
CA GLN A 225 12.48 20.93 -23.04
C GLN A 225 11.34 20.32 -22.23
N VAL A 226 11.11 19.01 -22.38
CA VAL A 226 10.08 18.27 -21.65
C VAL A 226 10.42 18.20 -20.16
N GLN A 227 11.68 17.93 -19.81
CA GLN A 227 12.14 17.98 -18.41
C GLN A 227 11.98 19.36 -17.77
N THR A 228 12.22 20.43 -18.53
CA THR A 228 12.02 21.81 -18.05
C THR A 228 10.54 22.09 -17.75
N ILE A 229 9.64 21.64 -18.64
CA ILE A 229 8.19 21.77 -18.44
C ILE A 229 7.73 20.90 -17.27
N LEU A 230 8.20 19.66 -17.16
CA LEU A 230 7.91 18.76 -16.04
C LEU A 230 8.37 19.38 -14.71
N GLY A 231 9.59 19.91 -14.65
CA GLY A 231 10.11 20.60 -13.47
C GLY A 231 9.25 21.82 -13.09
N SER A 232 8.83 22.61 -14.07
CA SER A 232 7.97 23.78 -13.86
C SER A 232 6.56 23.38 -13.39
N THR A 233 5.99 22.35 -13.97
CA THR A 233 4.64 21.84 -13.65
C THR A 233 4.57 21.13 -12.30
N CYS A 234 5.66 20.46 -11.87
CA CYS A 234 5.75 19.84 -10.55
C CYS A 234 5.63 20.83 -9.38
N THR A 235 5.87 22.12 -9.60
CA THR A 235 5.72 23.17 -8.58
C THR A 235 4.32 23.80 -8.56
N MET A 236 3.43 23.42 -9.48
CA MET A 236 2.11 24.01 -9.62
C MET A 236 1.08 23.33 -8.71
N THR A 237 0.06 24.09 -8.28
CA THR A 237 -1.07 23.53 -7.55
C THR A 237 -1.97 22.68 -8.46
N PRO A 238 -2.74 21.72 -7.92
CA PRO A 238 -3.64 20.87 -8.71
C PRO A 238 -4.58 21.65 -9.63
N ASP A 239 -5.12 22.77 -9.16
CA ASP A 239 -6.03 23.62 -9.95
C ASP A 239 -5.34 24.26 -11.16
N LYS A 240 -4.10 24.72 -10.99
CA LYS A 240 -3.32 25.31 -12.08
C LYS A 240 -2.91 24.24 -13.10
N LEU A 241 -2.56 23.05 -12.63
CA LEU A 241 -2.27 21.93 -13.51
C LEU A 241 -3.50 21.55 -14.35
N LYS A 242 -4.70 21.54 -13.73
CA LYS A 242 -5.97 21.31 -14.43
C LYS A 242 -6.25 22.36 -15.51
N MET A 243 -5.92 23.63 -15.26
CA MET A 243 -6.02 24.69 -16.28
C MET A 243 -5.11 24.42 -17.48
N VAL A 244 -3.87 23.99 -17.24
CA VAL A 244 -2.92 23.65 -18.32
C VAL A 244 -3.45 22.47 -19.15
N LEU A 245 -3.96 21.42 -18.50
CA LEU A 245 -4.54 20.27 -19.18
C LEU A 245 -5.76 20.66 -20.03
N ASN A 246 -6.66 21.48 -19.49
CA ASN A 246 -7.81 21.99 -20.24
C ASN A 246 -7.37 22.84 -21.46
N TYR A 247 -6.28 23.60 -21.34
CA TYR A 247 -5.74 24.39 -22.45
C TYR A 247 -5.14 23.49 -23.54
N ILE A 248 -4.41 22.44 -23.15
CA ILE A 248 -3.89 21.43 -24.08
C ILE A 248 -5.05 20.73 -24.82
N ASP A 249 -6.10 20.34 -24.11
CA ASP A 249 -7.31 19.74 -24.71
C ASP A 249 -8.00 20.70 -25.68
N MET A 250 -8.04 22.00 -25.35
CA MET A 250 -8.57 23.03 -26.25
C MET A 250 -7.76 23.13 -27.55
N LEU A 251 -6.43 23.10 -27.49
CA LEU A 251 -5.55 23.16 -28.66
C LEU A 251 -5.59 21.89 -29.53
N ASN A 252 -5.88 20.75 -28.92
CA ASN A 252 -6.06 19.48 -29.62
C ASN A 252 -7.44 19.36 -30.29
N ASN A 253 -8.39 20.24 -29.96
CA ASN A 253 -9.71 20.24 -30.58
C ASN A 253 -9.62 20.76 -32.03
N PRO A 254 -10.06 19.99 -33.03
CA PRO A 254 -9.97 20.35 -34.44
C PRO A 254 -10.76 21.62 -34.83
N LYS A 255 -11.65 22.13 -33.96
CA LYS A 255 -12.36 23.40 -34.18
C LYS A 255 -11.48 24.65 -34.04
N PHE A 256 -10.28 24.53 -33.46
CA PHE A 256 -9.36 25.65 -33.24
C PHE A 256 -8.04 25.52 -34.02
N LYS A 257 -7.96 24.58 -34.97
CA LYS A 257 -6.86 24.44 -35.93
C LYS A 257 -7.24 24.98 -37.30
#